data_AF-A0AAV0W663-F1
#
_entry.id   AF-A0AAV0W663-F1
#
_cell.length_a   1.000
_cell.length_b   1.000
_cell.length_c   1.000
_cell.angle_alpha   90.00
_cell.angle_beta   90.00
_cell.angle_gamma   90.00
#
_symmetry.space_group_name_H-M   'P 1'
#
loop_
_entity.id
_entity.type
_entity.pdbx_description
1 polymer ?
#
loop_
_entity_poly.entity_id
_entity_poly.type
_entity_poly.pdbx_seq_one_letter_code
_entity_poly.pdbx_strand_id
1 'polypeptide(L)'
;MADNTVVGAVCEDFEKGCSVSAKVDFVDGFENPVSWHKRYKIRSDQSDVLFDNLDMKSITLSQYGAEIDRLPEFIKWKLFGYNIVICYEYIAEGKANKALEIIGEIENILKCIGSNDIFLKSIKIALNHITFSMKGYLLKLCSNETKELEHFIMPNNMNNANKAGLFGIQTLFFYEYGLSSAQIAKDCALKALSLNGTEAEWYYLMAKVLTNWQRTCGNYFECSEQEITAAEMAVKLGNKDHHKLHLIHIYHRMSKNMNKNINAKNKILEEALRLLIEVIDNTKDLLLLKSCLLSLSKFGQYKEYNNDITIILDQLIEALEHSDNGYVHGAIGNYYLFNKKDYKKANFHLKKAYDVKSFGSSIDYIYTFFKINSETAPIEPMMVDLLKSFPHPVHQEKLLSQIISYLLLTKNDLIRALKYIPMLLNIKNVTSVYSLQTHRTKFSNYTIEVNLLDVLSEKLSVASRNTTLSTDDQKRVTEVMEMLESYKLYVSSLMKKKEHIFGNKVINNTKGGKARTASYSDDRERKESWTHNNYKQVVNPVKNKDEDNWRTLKPDSTPKTTIFMRNNPSHIKKPWYGNQDNL
;
A
#
# COMPACT_ATOMS: atom_id res chain seq x y z
N MET A 1 34.34 -40.84 -0.50
CA MET A 1 33.41 -41.97 -0.31
C MET A 1 33.04 -42.02 1.16
N ALA A 2 31.75 -42.18 1.43
CA ALA A 2 31.02 -41.94 2.68
C ALA A 2 30.66 -40.48 2.98
N ASP A 3 29.38 -40.32 3.37
CA ASP A 3 28.61 -39.14 3.80
C ASP A 3 28.00 -38.21 2.73
N ASN A 4 26.90 -38.67 2.14
CA ASN A 4 25.85 -37.81 1.57
C ASN A 4 24.44 -38.45 1.66
N THR A 5 24.18 -39.31 2.65
CA THR A 5 23.02 -40.23 2.64
C THR A 5 22.05 -40.09 3.83
N VAL A 6 21.97 -38.93 4.49
CA VAL A 6 21.03 -38.73 5.62
C VAL A 6 19.97 -37.65 5.36
N VAL A 7 20.10 -36.82 4.32
CA VAL A 7 19.12 -35.74 4.04
C VAL A 7 17.93 -36.21 3.17
N GLY A 8 18.03 -37.37 2.53
CA GLY A 8 17.04 -37.84 1.54
C GLY A 8 15.94 -38.79 2.04
N ALA A 9 16.03 -39.34 3.26
CA ALA A 9 15.13 -40.40 3.71
C ALA A 9 13.96 -39.94 4.60
N VAL A 10 13.84 -38.64 4.89
CA VAL A 10 12.77 -38.09 5.74
C VAL A 10 11.56 -37.62 4.92
N CYS A 11 11.60 -37.73 3.59
CA CYS A 11 10.66 -37.00 2.71
C CYS A 11 9.43 -37.76 2.19
N GLU A 12 9.20 -39.05 2.48
CA GLU A 12 8.08 -39.79 1.87
C GLU A 12 6.91 -40.17 2.78
N ASP A 13 7.02 -40.05 4.11
CA ASP A 13 5.94 -40.48 5.03
C ASP A 13 5.01 -39.35 5.53
N PHE A 14 5.11 -38.12 5.00
CA PHE A 14 4.45 -36.94 5.57
C PHE A 14 3.03 -36.63 5.07
N GLU A 15 2.45 -37.39 4.15
CA GLU A 15 1.10 -37.07 3.60
C GLU A 15 -0.08 -37.77 4.31
N LYS A 16 0.14 -38.52 5.40
CA LYS A 16 -0.97 -39.22 6.08
C LYS A 16 -1.14 -38.82 7.54
N GLY A 17 -2.07 -37.88 7.74
CA GLY A 17 -2.98 -37.87 8.89
C GLY A 17 -2.41 -37.31 10.19
N CYS A 18 -2.50 -35.99 10.36
CA CYS A 18 -2.42 -35.38 11.69
C CYS A 18 -3.84 -35.18 12.24
N SER A 19 -4.34 -36.16 13.01
CA SER A 19 -5.53 -35.99 13.85
C SER A 19 -5.11 -35.41 15.21
N VAL A 20 -5.53 -34.18 15.50
CA VAL A 20 -5.16 -33.45 16.71
C VAL A 20 -5.97 -33.98 17.90
N SER A 21 -5.28 -34.60 18.86
CA SER A 21 -5.80 -35.02 20.16
C SER A 21 -5.76 -33.86 21.17
N ALA A 22 -6.86 -33.66 21.90
CA ALA A 22 -7.01 -32.61 22.90
C ALA A 22 -6.38 -33.00 24.25
N LYS A 23 -5.13 -32.61 24.47
CA LYS A 23 -4.52 -32.38 25.80
C LYS A 23 -3.78 -31.05 25.75
N VAL A 24 -3.99 -30.19 26.76
CA VAL A 24 -3.45 -28.82 26.84
C VAL A 24 -1.98 -28.81 26.42
N ASP A 25 -1.71 -28.07 25.35
CA ASP A 25 -0.46 -28.15 24.63
C ASP A 25 0.58 -27.34 25.40
N PHE A 26 1.77 -27.90 25.66
CA PHE A 26 2.90 -27.23 26.35
C PHE A 26 3.14 -25.79 25.86
N VAL A 27 2.84 -25.52 24.59
CA VAL A 27 3.00 -24.22 23.92
C VAL A 27 1.90 -23.21 24.25
N ASP A 28 0.73 -23.64 24.74
CA ASP A 28 -0.39 -22.74 25.07
C ASP A 28 -0.07 -21.83 26.28
N GLY A 29 0.92 -22.21 27.11
CA GLY A 29 1.45 -21.41 28.21
C GLY A 29 2.49 -20.36 27.79
N PHE A 30 3.00 -20.42 26.56
CA PHE A 30 3.95 -19.44 26.03
C PHE A 30 3.20 -18.37 25.23
N GLU A 31 3.52 -17.10 25.44
CA GLU A 31 2.92 -15.99 24.69
C GLU A 31 3.53 -15.98 23.28
N ASN A 32 2.82 -16.50 22.27
CA ASN A 32 3.28 -16.58 20.88
C ASN A 32 2.11 -16.53 19.88
N PRO A 33 2.35 -16.28 18.57
CA PRO A 33 1.29 -16.18 17.57
C PRO A 33 0.27 -17.32 17.53
N VAL A 34 0.72 -18.57 17.75
CA VAL A 34 -0.18 -19.74 17.76
C VAL A 34 -1.11 -19.70 18.96
N SER A 35 -0.58 -19.43 20.15
CA SER A 35 -1.39 -19.35 21.37
C SER A 35 -2.33 -18.15 21.34
N TRP A 36 -1.91 -17.03 20.75
CA TRP A 36 -2.75 -15.85 20.55
C TRP A 36 -3.92 -16.15 19.62
N HIS A 37 -3.67 -16.74 18.46
CA HIS A 37 -4.73 -17.06 17.52
C HIS A 37 -5.78 -18.00 18.14
N LYS A 38 -5.35 -19.02 18.91
CA LYS A 38 -6.25 -19.90 19.67
C LYS A 38 -7.09 -19.10 20.70
N ARG A 39 -6.46 -18.21 21.46
CA ARG A 39 -7.10 -17.40 22.52
C ARG A 39 -8.16 -16.45 21.95
N TYR A 40 -7.85 -15.77 20.85
CA TYR A 40 -8.72 -14.73 20.28
C TYR A 40 -9.65 -15.24 19.18
N LYS A 41 -9.57 -16.52 18.79
CA LYS A 41 -10.43 -17.16 17.78
C LYS A 41 -10.53 -16.35 16.48
N ILE A 42 -9.39 -15.88 15.97
CA ILE A 42 -9.35 -15.10 14.73
C ILE A 42 -9.96 -15.96 13.62
N ARG A 43 -10.99 -15.43 12.94
CA ARG A 43 -11.53 -16.02 11.72
C ARG A 43 -10.83 -15.36 10.55
N SER A 44 -9.75 -15.93 10.04
CA SER A 44 -9.18 -15.47 8.78
C SER A 44 -9.88 -16.21 7.62
N ASP A 45 -10.34 -15.45 6.63
CA ASP A 45 -10.34 -15.96 5.27
C ASP A 45 -8.85 -15.97 4.87
N GLN A 46 -8.18 -17.11 5.12
CA GLN A 46 -6.72 -17.26 5.31
C GLN A 46 -5.81 -16.84 4.13
N SER A 47 -6.33 -16.71 2.91
CA SER A 47 -5.47 -16.57 1.71
C SER A 47 -4.76 -15.23 1.57
N ASP A 48 -5.31 -14.15 2.14
CA ASP A 48 -4.86 -12.80 1.80
C ASP A 48 -3.72 -12.31 2.72
N VAL A 49 -3.76 -12.67 4.02
CA VAL A 49 -2.79 -12.16 5.01
C VAL A 49 -1.38 -12.67 4.75
N LEU A 50 -1.21 -13.96 4.46
CA LEU A 50 0.09 -14.55 4.12
C LEU A 50 0.68 -13.90 2.87
N PHE A 51 -0.15 -13.75 1.83
CA PHE A 51 0.29 -13.15 0.57
C PHE A 51 0.68 -11.67 0.77
N ASP A 52 -0.15 -10.89 1.46
CA ASP A 52 0.09 -9.47 1.75
C ASP A 52 1.42 -9.27 2.48
N ASN A 53 1.71 -10.10 3.49
CA ASN A 53 2.95 -9.99 4.26
C ASN A 53 4.18 -10.43 3.45
N LEU A 54 4.06 -11.45 2.59
CA LEU A 54 5.13 -11.83 1.66
C LEU A 54 5.43 -10.71 0.66
N ASP A 55 4.39 -10.08 0.09
CA ASP A 55 4.54 -8.96 -0.84
C ASP A 55 5.16 -7.74 -0.13
N MET A 56 4.67 -7.37 1.05
CA MET A 56 5.20 -6.24 1.83
C MET A 56 6.64 -6.46 2.30
N LYS A 57 7.01 -7.69 2.65
CA LYS A 57 8.40 -8.08 2.92
C LYS A 57 9.27 -7.94 1.67
N SER A 58 8.85 -8.51 0.55
CA SER A 58 9.55 -8.41 -0.74
C SER A 58 9.77 -6.96 -1.16
N ILE A 59 8.72 -6.14 -1.07
CA ILE A 59 8.76 -4.69 -1.33
C ILE A 59 9.73 -3.98 -0.38
N THR A 60 9.79 -4.38 0.90
CA THR A 60 10.70 -3.76 1.87
C THR A 60 12.15 -4.13 1.56
N LEU A 61 12.44 -5.38 1.21
CA LEU A 61 13.79 -5.82 0.84
C LEU A 61 14.24 -5.26 -0.52
N SER A 62 13.33 -5.13 -1.50
CA SER A 62 13.66 -4.47 -2.77
C SER A 62 13.96 -2.98 -2.59
N GLN A 63 13.38 -2.37 -1.56
CA GLN A 63 13.54 -0.96 -1.22
C GLN A 63 14.83 -0.65 -0.47
N TYR A 64 15.20 -1.47 0.51
CA TYR A 64 16.34 -1.22 1.40
C TYR A 64 17.54 -2.15 1.16
N GLY A 65 17.40 -3.15 0.29
CA GLY A 65 18.38 -4.22 0.09
C GLY A 65 18.13 -5.43 1.00
N ALA A 66 18.82 -6.53 0.70
CA ALA A 66 18.71 -7.79 1.42
C ALA A 66 19.72 -7.94 2.58
N GLU A 67 20.70 -7.04 2.69
CA GLU A 67 21.76 -7.07 3.71
C GLU A 67 21.23 -6.56 5.06
N ILE A 68 20.77 -7.48 5.90
CA ILE A 68 20.06 -7.17 7.16
C ILE A 68 20.90 -6.35 8.16
N ASP A 69 22.22 -6.55 8.20
CA ASP A 69 23.14 -5.85 9.09
C ASP A 69 23.19 -4.34 8.84
N ARG A 70 23.01 -3.91 7.60
CA ARG A 70 23.01 -2.50 7.17
C ARG A 70 21.66 -1.82 7.29
N LEU A 71 20.60 -2.57 7.61
CA LEU A 71 19.25 -2.01 7.69
C LEU A 71 19.09 -1.11 8.92
N PRO A 72 18.35 0.01 8.80
CA PRO A 72 17.94 0.80 9.96
C PRO A 72 17.12 -0.02 10.95
N GLU A 73 17.19 0.34 12.24
CA GLU A 73 16.46 -0.33 13.33
C GLU A 73 14.97 -0.52 13.02
N PHE A 74 14.30 0.52 12.53
CA PHE A 74 12.87 0.50 12.23
C PHE A 74 12.51 -0.46 11.07
N ILE A 75 13.45 -0.72 10.16
CA ILE A 75 13.28 -1.70 9.09
C ILE A 75 13.46 -3.12 9.62
N LYS A 76 14.46 -3.36 10.46
CA LYS A 76 14.61 -4.65 11.17
C LYS A 76 13.35 -4.98 11.97
N TRP A 77 12.80 -3.99 12.68
CA TRP A 77 11.54 -4.13 13.43
C TRP A 77 10.36 -4.50 12.53
N LYS A 78 10.22 -3.81 11.39
CA LYS A 78 9.17 -4.06 10.41
C LYS A 78 9.27 -5.46 9.78
N LEU A 79 10.48 -5.89 9.39
CA LEU A 79 10.74 -7.21 8.84
C LEU A 79 10.47 -8.33 9.85
N PHE A 80 10.81 -8.10 11.13
CA PHE A 80 10.45 -9.01 12.22
C PHE A 80 8.92 -9.19 12.28
N GLY A 81 8.16 -8.08 12.25
CA GLY A 81 6.70 -8.10 12.23
C GLY A 81 6.09 -8.88 11.06
N TYR A 82 6.62 -8.74 9.85
CA TYR A 82 6.16 -9.53 8.70
C TYR A 82 6.49 -11.01 8.84
N ASN A 83 7.72 -11.33 9.26
CA ASN A 83 8.16 -12.71 9.36
C ASN A 83 7.40 -13.49 10.45
N ILE A 84 6.99 -12.89 11.56
CA ILE A 84 6.16 -13.59 12.56
C ILE A 84 4.78 -13.97 12.01
N VAL A 85 4.17 -13.10 11.19
CA VAL A 85 2.86 -13.38 10.56
C VAL A 85 3.01 -14.46 9.51
N ILE A 86 4.00 -14.33 8.60
CA ILE A 86 4.28 -15.33 7.56
C ILE A 86 4.57 -16.70 8.18
N CYS A 87 5.41 -16.75 9.23
CA CYS A 87 5.74 -17.99 9.91
C CYS A 87 4.49 -18.64 10.51
N TYR A 88 3.66 -17.86 11.21
CA TYR A 88 2.40 -18.37 11.75
C TYR A 88 1.46 -18.92 10.67
N GLU A 89 1.27 -18.18 9.57
CA GLU A 89 0.41 -18.63 8.48
C GLU A 89 0.92 -19.92 7.84
N TYR A 90 2.24 -20.08 7.64
CA TYR A 90 2.79 -21.36 7.18
C TYR A 90 2.61 -22.50 8.19
N ILE A 91 2.69 -22.23 9.49
CA ILE A 91 2.36 -23.22 10.53
C ILE A 91 0.89 -23.63 10.42
N ALA A 92 -0.03 -22.66 10.28
CA ALA A 92 -1.46 -22.89 10.16
C ALA A 92 -1.83 -23.69 8.89
N GLU A 93 -1.10 -23.49 7.80
CA GLU A 93 -1.24 -24.26 6.55
C GLU A 93 -0.54 -25.63 6.58
N GLY A 94 0.14 -26.00 7.67
CA GLY A 94 0.91 -27.25 7.78
C GLY A 94 2.21 -27.26 6.97
N LYS A 95 2.69 -26.10 6.48
CA LYS A 95 3.91 -25.97 5.67
C LYS A 95 5.14 -25.79 6.55
N ALA A 96 5.48 -26.82 7.32
CA ALA A 96 6.52 -26.78 8.34
C ALA A 96 7.90 -26.32 7.84
N ASN A 97 8.36 -26.83 6.68
CA ASN A 97 9.66 -26.47 6.12
C ASN A 97 9.77 -24.97 5.80
N LYS A 98 8.71 -24.38 5.23
CA LYS A 98 8.66 -22.95 4.95
C LYS A 98 8.62 -22.11 6.23
N ALA A 99 7.91 -22.57 7.24
CA ALA A 99 7.90 -21.90 8.55
C ALA A 99 9.31 -21.91 9.20
N LEU A 100 10.06 -23.01 9.08
CA LEU A 100 11.46 -23.09 9.55
C LEU A 100 12.39 -22.14 8.80
N GLU A 101 12.25 -22.02 7.47
CA GLU A 101 13.02 -21.05 6.67
C GLU A 101 12.81 -19.62 7.19
N ILE A 102 11.54 -19.24 7.42
CA ILE A 102 11.20 -17.92 7.96
C ILE A 102 11.73 -17.73 9.38
N ILE A 103 11.72 -18.75 10.23
CA ILE A 103 12.37 -18.68 11.56
C ILE A 103 13.86 -18.39 11.41
N GLY A 104 14.56 -19.05 10.47
CA GLY A 104 15.96 -18.77 10.19
C GLY A 104 16.22 -17.32 9.79
N GLU A 105 15.31 -16.71 9.02
CA GLU A 105 15.37 -15.28 8.71
C GLU A 105 15.13 -14.38 9.93
N ILE A 106 14.19 -14.74 10.82
CA ILE A 106 13.97 -14.02 12.07
C ILE A 106 15.24 -14.09 12.94
N GLU A 107 15.82 -15.27 13.10
CA GLU A 107 17.08 -15.46 13.83
C GLU A 107 18.21 -14.62 13.24
N ASN A 108 18.27 -14.47 11.91
CA ASN A 108 19.23 -13.58 11.25
C ASN A 108 19.03 -12.11 11.65
N ILE A 109 17.78 -11.62 11.67
CA ILE A 109 17.46 -10.27 12.16
C ILE A 109 17.95 -10.08 13.59
N LEU A 110 17.70 -11.06 14.47
CA LEU A 110 18.09 -11.00 15.89
C LEU A 110 19.62 -11.01 16.09
N LYS A 111 20.36 -11.73 15.24
CA LYS A 111 21.84 -11.72 15.22
C LYS A 111 22.38 -10.35 14.79
N CYS A 112 21.70 -9.68 13.86
CA CYS A 112 22.06 -8.37 13.32
C CYS A 112 21.64 -7.17 14.20
N ILE A 113 21.07 -7.38 15.40
CA ILE A 113 20.77 -6.30 16.34
C ILE A 113 22.09 -5.74 16.89
N GLY A 114 22.49 -4.57 16.39
CA GLY A 114 23.79 -3.93 16.63
C GLY A 114 23.80 -2.92 17.78
N SER A 115 24.94 -2.23 17.97
CA SER A 115 25.12 -1.17 18.99
C SER A 115 24.00 -0.13 18.97
N ASN A 116 23.62 0.29 17.77
CA ASN A 116 22.75 1.44 17.50
C ASN A 116 21.25 1.09 17.51
N ASP A 117 20.90 -0.19 17.63
CA ASP A 117 19.51 -0.67 17.70
C ASP A 117 19.01 -0.65 19.16
N ILE A 118 18.94 0.55 19.75
CA ILE A 118 18.65 0.75 21.18
C ILE A 118 17.29 0.19 21.59
N PHE A 119 16.24 0.45 20.79
CA PHE A 119 14.89 -0.03 21.06
C PHE A 119 14.83 -1.56 20.95
N LEU A 120 15.32 -2.15 19.86
CA LEU A 120 15.29 -3.61 19.68
C LEU A 120 16.09 -4.35 20.75
N LYS A 121 17.20 -3.77 21.21
CA LYS A 121 17.96 -4.29 22.34
C LYS A 121 17.17 -4.29 23.64
N SER A 122 16.44 -3.23 23.91
CA SER A 122 15.65 -3.09 25.14
C SER A 122 14.59 -4.20 25.29
N ILE A 123 14.10 -4.73 24.16
CA ILE A 123 13.09 -5.79 24.08
C ILE A 123 13.63 -7.14 23.56
N LYS A 124 14.96 -7.33 23.55
CA LYS A 124 15.59 -8.52 22.94
C LYS A 124 15.12 -9.85 23.54
N ILE A 125 14.80 -9.88 24.84
CA ILE A 125 14.29 -11.10 25.48
C ILE A 125 12.90 -11.44 24.96
N ALA A 126 12.03 -10.44 24.76
CA ALA A 126 10.71 -10.63 24.16
C ALA A 126 10.81 -11.14 22.72
N LEU A 127 11.71 -10.54 21.91
CA LEU A 127 11.94 -10.98 20.53
C LEU A 127 12.40 -12.45 20.48
N ASN A 128 13.42 -12.81 21.27
CA ASN A 128 13.90 -14.19 21.40
C ASN A 128 12.79 -15.14 21.86
N HIS A 129 11.98 -14.74 22.83
CA HIS A 129 10.87 -15.55 23.33
C HIS A 129 9.89 -15.91 22.21
N ILE A 130 9.47 -14.95 21.39
CA ILE A 130 8.56 -15.20 20.27
C ILE A 130 9.19 -16.14 19.25
N THR A 131 10.41 -15.85 18.80
CA THR A 131 11.09 -16.65 17.77
C THR A 131 11.26 -18.10 18.21
N PHE A 132 11.81 -18.30 19.40
CA PHE A 132 12.09 -19.65 19.85
C PHE A 132 10.81 -20.39 20.24
N SER A 133 9.77 -19.73 20.78
CA SER A 133 8.52 -20.43 21.16
C SER A 133 7.77 -20.92 19.92
N MET A 134 7.78 -20.14 18.83
CA MET A 134 7.29 -20.59 17.53
C MET A 134 8.10 -21.77 16.99
N LYS A 135 9.43 -21.70 17.08
CA LYS A 135 10.33 -22.79 16.69
C LYS A 135 10.08 -24.06 17.49
N GLY A 136 9.96 -23.94 18.81
CA GLY A 136 9.63 -25.05 19.70
C GLY A 136 8.28 -25.70 19.40
N TYR A 137 7.25 -24.89 19.10
CA TYR A 137 5.96 -25.41 18.62
C TYR A 137 6.11 -26.24 17.35
N LEU A 138 6.85 -25.71 16.39
CA LEU A 138 7.06 -26.36 15.11
C LEU A 138 7.85 -27.67 15.24
N LEU A 139 8.92 -27.69 16.03
CA LEU A 139 9.68 -28.90 16.33
C LEU A 139 8.82 -29.95 17.04
N LYS A 140 7.95 -29.51 17.96
CA LYS A 140 6.99 -30.39 18.63
C LYS A 140 5.99 -31.01 17.64
N LEU A 141 5.44 -30.22 16.73
CA LEU A 141 4.56 -30.73 15.66
C LEU A 141 5.27 -31.79 14.80
N CYS A 142 6.58 -31.65 14.60
CA CYS A 142 7.41 -32.59 13.85
C CYS A 142 7.93 -33.78 14.68
N SER A 143 7.49 -33.97 15.93
CA SER A 143 7.97 -35.03 16.84
C SER A 143 9.49 -35.04 17.09
N ASN A 144 10.16 -33.89 16.95
CA ASN A 144 11.57 -33.73 17.26
C ASN A 144 11.78 -33.40 18.74
N GLU A 145 12.93 -33.79 19.33
CA GLU A 145 13.28 -33.45 20.72
C GLU A 145 13.33 -31.92 20.93
N THR A 146 12.56 -31.40 21.87
CA THR A 146 12.41 -29.97 22.15
C THR A 146 13.49 -29.41 23.08
N LYS A 147 14.76 -29.74 22.86
CA LYS A 147 15.90 -29.28 23.69
C LYS A 147 16.12 -27.76 23.63
N GLU A 148 15.64 -27.09 22.57
CA GLU A 148 15.82 -25.65 22.42
C GLU A 148 15.00 -24.81 23.42
N LEU A 149 14.05 -25.41 24.17
CA LEU A 149 13.15 -24.71 25.11
C LEU A 149 13.73 -24.47 26.52
N GLU A 150 14.92 -25.00 26.82
CA GLU A 150 15.52 -24.94 28.17
C GLU A 150 16.07 -23.55 28.55
N HIS A 151 16.27 -22.64 27.59
CA HIS A 151 16.92 -21.34 27.80
C HIS A 151 15.95 -20.15 27.84
N PHE A 152 14.65 -20.39 28.00
CA PHE A 152 13.62 -19.35 27.90
C PHE A 152 13.37 -18.62 29.21
N ILE A 153 13.31 -17.29 29.11
CA ILE A 153 12.71 -16.46 30.16
C ILE A 153 11.19 -16.46 29.95
N MET A 154 10.46 -16.99 30.92
CA MET A 154 9.00 -16.99 30.93
C MET A 154 8.46 -15.55 30.98
N PRO A 155 7.29 -15.26 30.37
CA PRO A 155 6.74 -13.91 30.35
C PRO A 155 6.60 -13.27 31.74
N ASN A 156 6.25 -14.07 32.75
CA ASN A 156 6.12 -13.61 34.14
C ASN A 156 7.45 -13.10 34.73
N ASN A 157 8.57 -13.65 34.27
CA ASN A 157 9.92 -13.34 34.75
C ASN A 157 10.60 -12.23 33.93
N MET A 158 9.95 -11.74 32.86
CA MET A 158 10.46 -10.61 32.08
C MET A 158 10.32 -9.29 32.85
N ASN A 159 11.26 -8.38 32.63
CA ASN A 159 11.13 -6.99 33.08
C ASN A 159 10.01 -6.26 32.31
N ASN A 160 9.61 -5.08 32.78
CA ASN A 160 8.51 -4.33 32.17
C ASN A 160 8.76 -3.96 30.71
N ALA A 161 10.00 -3.65 30.32
CA ALA A 161 10.35 -3.35 28.94
C ALA A 161 10.08 -4.54 28.01
N ASN A 162 10.49 -5.75 28.41
CA ASN A 162 10.24 -6.96 27.62
C ASN A 162 8.79 -7.42 27.68
N LYS A 163 8.10 -7.26 28.82
CA LYS A 163 6.64 -7.47 28.88
C LYS A 163 5.91 -6.54 27.92
N ALA A 164 6.27 -5.25 27.89
CA ALA A 164 5.75 -4.31 26.90
C ALA A 164 6.11 -4.74 25.48
N GLY A 165 7.33 -5.24 25.27
CA GLY A 165 7.79 -5.84 24.02
C GLY A 165 6.88 -6.95 23.50
N LEU A 166 6.46 -7.89 24.35
CA LEU A 166 5.51 -8.94 23.97
C LEU A 166 4.17 -8.36 23.47
N PHE A 167 3.59 -7.39 24.19
CA PHE A 167 2.36 -6.72 23.77
C PHE A 167 2.54 -5.85 22.51
N GLY A 168 3.73 -5.27 22.32
CA GLY A 168 4.09 -4.56 21.10
C GLY A 168 4.15 -5.50 19.88
N ILE A 169 4.73 -6.69 20.05
CA ILE A 169 4.78 -7.73 19.01
C ILE A 169 3.36 -8.25 18.70
N GLN A 170 2.53 -8.48 19.73
CA GLN A 170 1.11 -8.80 19.55
C GLN A 170 0.38 -7.73 18.74
N THR A 171 0.62 -6.45 19.06
CA THR A 171 0.02 -5.33 18.33
C THR A 171 0.35 -5.41 16.84
N LEU A 172 1.62 -5.63 16.48
CA LEU A 172 2.02 -5.81 15.09
C LEU A 172 1.33 -7.02 14.45
N PHE A 173 1.35 -8.17 15.12
CA PHE A 173 0.73 -9.38 14.61
C PHE A 173 -0.75 -9.18 14.28
N PHE A 174 -1.54 -8.67 15.23
CA PHE A 174 -2.97 -8.44 15.04
C PHE A 174 -3.29 -7.30 14.07
N TYR A 175 -2.40 -6.30 13.95
CA TYR A 175 -2.57 -5.22 12.98
C TYR A 175 -2.60 -5.75 11.54
N GLU A 176 -1.80 -6.77 11.22
CA GLU A 176 -1.74 -7.36 9.87
C GLU A 176 -3.01 -8.16 9.48
N TYR A 177 -3.82 -8.59 10.46
CA TYR A 177 -5.14 -9.19 10.19
C TYR A 177 -6.25 -8.15 9.91
N GLY A 178 -5.88 -6.86 9.88
CA GLY A 178 -6.77 -5.78 9.51
C GLY A 178 -7.92 -5.58 10.50
N LEU A 179 -9.09 -5.18 9.98
CA LEU A 179 -10.17 -4.66 10.81
C LEU A 179 -10.73 -5.68 11.82
N SER A 180 -10.76 -6.96 11.47
CA SER A 180 -11.29 -8.02 12.35
C SER A 180 -10.53 -8.13 13.67
N SER A 181 -9.26 -7.70 13.69
CA SER A 181 -8.37 -7.79 14.84
C SER A 181 -7.91 -6.42 15.36
N ALA A 182 -8.41 -5.32 14.78
CA ALA A 182 -7.92 -3.99 15.08
C ALA A 182 -8.21 -3.55 16.53
N GLN A 183 -9.30 -4.03 17.15
CA GLN A 183 -9.59 -3.78 18.57
C GLN A 183 -8.58 -4.51 19.47
N ILE A 184 -8.23 -5.76 19.12
CA ILE A 184 -7.22 -6.53 19.86
C ILE A 184 -5.85 -5.84 19.75
N ALA A 185 -5.48 -5.41 18.54
CA ALA A 185 -4.24 -4.65 18.33
C ALA A 185 -4.20 -3.38 19.18
N LYS A 186 -5.31 -2.64 19.28
CA LYS A 186 -5.43 -1.45 20.14
C LYS A 186 -5.23 -1.79 21.62
N ASP A 187 -5.88 -2.84 22.11
CA ASP A 187 -5.81 -3.25 23.52
C ASP A 187 -4.39 -3.72 23.89
N CYS A 188 -3.73 -4.45 22.99
CA CYS A 188 -2.32 -4.81 23.14
C CYS A 188 -1.41 -3.57 23.19
N ALA A 189 -1.62 -2.58 22.31
CA ALA A 189 -0.84 -1.34 22.32
C ALA A 189 -1.03 -0.55 23.62
N LEU A 190 -2.26 -0.46 24.13
CA LEU A 190 -2.55 0.13 25.44
C LEU A 190 -1.82 -0.59 26.56
N LYS A 191 -1.77 -1.93 26.49
CA LYS A 191 -1.07 -2.72 27.51
C LYS A 191 0.45 -2.50 27.47
N ALA A 192 1.05 -2.42 26.29
CA ALA A 192 2.46 -2.08 26.13
C ALA A 192 2.77 -0.70 26.75
N LEU A 193 1.94 0.30 26.47
CA LEU A 193 2.05 1.64 27.06
C LEU A 193 1.92 1.63 28.59
N SER A 194 0.99 0.84 29.15
CA SER A 194 0.81 0.74 30.61
C SER A 194 2.03 0.13 31.33
N LEU A 195 2.82 -0.67 30.62
CA LEU A 195 4.02 -1.33 31.16
C LEU A 195 5.28 -0.49 30.96
N ASN A 196 5.39 0.22 29.84
CA ASN A 196 6.55 1.04 29.50
C ASN A 196 6.12 2.32 28.74
N GLY A 197 5.57 3.29 29.46
CA GLY A 197 5.09 4.56 28.88
C GLY A 197 6.18 5.54 28.44
N THR A 198 7.47 5.19 28.54
CA THR A 198 8.57 6.04 28.08
C THR A 198 9.10 5.65 26.70
N GLU A 199 8.68 4.50 26.17
CA GLU A 199 9.10 4.03 24.85
C GLU A 199 8.23 4.63 23.74
N ALA A 200 8.86 5.38 22.84
CA ALA A 200 8.19 6.08 21.74
C ALA A 200 7.52 5.13 20.74
N GLU A 201 8.09 3.94 20.52
CA GLU A 201 7.57 2.99 19.55
C GLU A 201 6.16 2.49 19.90
N TRP A 202 5.81 2.40 21.19
CA TRP A 202 4.46 1.99 21.61
C TRP A 202 3.41 3.06 21.29
N TYR A 203 3.76 4.34 21.43
CA TYR A 203 2.91 5.44 21.01
C TYR A 203 2.75 5.46 19.48
N TYR A 204 3.83 5.20 18.75
CA TYR A 204 3.80 5.11 17.29
C TYR A 204 2.89 3.97 16.80
N LEU A 205 3.00 2.77 17.40
CA LEU A 205 2.11 1.65 17.07
C LEU A 205 0.65 1.96 17.39
N MET A 206 0.38 2.58 18.54
CA MET A 206 -0.98 3.04 18.88
C MET A 206 -1.54 3.98 17.81
N ALA A 207 -0.78 5.01 17.43
CA ALA A 207 -1.19 5.96 16.39
C ALA A 207 -1.45 5.28 15.05
N LYS A 208 -0.61 4.32 14.65
CA LYS A 208 -0.80 3.52 13.43
C LYS A 208 -2.08 2.68 13.47
N VAL A 209 -2.35 1.98 14.57
CA VAL A 209 -3.56 1.16 14.74
C VAL A 209 -4.80 2.04 14.62
N LEU A 210 -4.83 3.17 15.32
CA LEU A 210 -5.96 4.10 15.28
C LEU A 210 -6.14 4.75 13.91
N THR A 211 -5.03 5.13 13.25
CA THR A 211 -5.05 5.62 11.86
C THR A 211 -5.70 4.61 10.93
N ASN A 212 -5.32 3.33 11.02
CA ASN A 212 -5.86 2.28 10.16
C ASN A 212 -7.34 2.03 10.44
N TRP A 213 -7.74 1.97 11.72
CA TRP A 213 -9.13 1.85 12.14
C TRP A 213 -9.98 2.97 11.55
N GLN A 214 -9.55 4.23 11.73
CA GLN A 214 -10.31 5.40 11.27
C GLN A 214 -10.42 5.47 9.75
N ARG A 215 -9.36 5.07 9.03
CA ARG A 215 -9.38 5.02 7.56
C ARG A 215 -10.29 3.93 7.01
N THR A 216 -10.52 2.86 7.78
CA THR A 216 -11.30 1.70 7.34
C THR A 216 -12.77 1.81 7.75
N CYS A 217 -13.06 2.28 8.97
CA CYS A 217 -14.42 2.32 9.53
C CYS A 217 -14.99 3.74 9.68
N GLY A 218 -14.14 4.76 9.69
CA GLY A 218 -14.53 6.13 9.97
C GLY A 218 -14.51 7.03 8.74
N ASN A 219 -14.62 8.33 8.97
CA ASN A 219 -14.33 9.31 7.93
C ASN A 219 -12.81 9.38 7.71
N TYR A 220 -12.38 9.17 6.47
CA TYR A 220 -10.96 9.17 6.06
C TYR A 220 -10.18 10.41 6.53
N PHE A 221 -10.82 11.58 6.55
CA PHE A 221 -10.18 12.84 6.93
C PHE A 221 -10.25 13.15 8.43
N GLU A 222 -11.05 12.41 9.19
CA GLU A 222 -11.19 12.59 10.62
C GLU A 222 -10.05 11.90 11.36
N CYS A 223 -9.62 12.49 12.47
CA CYS A 223 -8.57 11.99 13.35
C CYS A 223 -9.06 12.09 14.79
N SER A 224 -8.90 11.01 15.55
CA SER A 224 -9.31 11.01 16.96
C SER A 224 -8.30 11.73 17.84
N GLU A 225 -8.72 12.31 18.96
CA GLU A 225 -7.81 12.93 19.93
C GLU A 225 -6.75 11.93 20.45
N GLN A 226 -7.15 10.66 20.62
CA GLN A 226 -6.25 9.59 21.03
C GLN A 226 -5.17 9.29 19.97
N GLU A 227 -5.53 9.29 18.67
CA GLU A 227 -4.59 9.11 17.55
C GLU A 227 -3.56 10.24 17.51
N ILE A 228 -4.01 11.49 17.65
CA ILE A 228 -3.17 12.68 17.62
C ILE A 228 -2.22 12.70 18.81
N THR A 229 -2.75 12.52 20.02
CA THR A 229 -1.96 12.51 21.26
C THR A 229 -0.89 11.42 21.21
N ALA A 230 -1.22 10.23 20.70
CA ALA A 230 -0.25 9.16 20.55
C ALA A 230 0.85 9.53 19.55
N ALA A 231 0.51 10.07 18.39
CA ALA A 231 1.50 10.49 17.39
C ALA A 231 2.42 11.61 17.89
N GLU A 232 1.88 12.60 18.59
CA GLU A 232 2.65 13.70 19.20
C GLU A 232 3.58 13.18 20.29
N MET A 233 3.13 12.26 21.14
CA MET A 233 3.97 11.62 22.17
C MET A 233 5.08 10.77 21.56
N ALA A 234 4.83 10.07 20.46
CA ALA A 234 5.86 9.31 19.74
C ALA A 234 6.99 10.24 19.26
N VAL A 235 6.64 11.38 18.66
CA VAL A 235 7.62 12.39 18.21
C VAL A 235 8.34 13.02 19.41
N LYS A 236 7.62 13.38 20.47
CA LYS A 236 8.18 13.99 21.67
C LYS A 236 9.21 13.10 22.38
N LEU A 237 8.94 11.79 22.47
CA LEU A 237 9.81 10.85 23.18
C LEU A 237 10.93 10.30 22.32
N GLY A 238 10.66 9.98 21.04
CA GLY A 238 11.60 9.28 20.18
C GLY A 238 12.35 10.19 19.22
N ASN A 239 11.76 11.33 18.84
CA ASN A 239 12.24 12.25 17.82
C ASN A 239 12.69 11.58 16.50
N LYS A 240 12.13 10.40 16.16
CA LYS A 240 12.51 9.63 14.97
C LYS A 240 11.80 10.17 13.72
N ASP A 241 12.50 10.20 12.59
CA ASP A 241 11.99 10.78 11.34
C ASP A 241 10.71 10.11 10.82
N HIS A 242 10.61 8.78 10.94
CA HIS A 242 9.40 8.06 10.54
C HIS A 242 8.21 8.31 11.48
N HIS A 243 8.46 8.67 12.75
CA HIS A 243 7.40 9.12 13.67
C HIS A 243 6.91 10.51 13.26
N LYS A 244 7.82 11.45 12.97
CA LYS A 244 7.48 12.80 12.46
C LYS A 244 6.67 12.73 11.18
N LEU A 245 7.11 11.91 10.21
CA LEU A 245 6.42 11.73 8.94
C LEU A 245 4.98 11.22 9.13
N HIS A 246 4.75 10.33 10.09
CA HIS A 246 3.41 9.87 10.42
C HIS A 246 2.54 10.98 11.03
N LEU A 247 3.09 11.77 11.95
CA LEU A 247 2.40 12.93 12.53
C LEU A 247 2.05 13.98 11.46
N ILE A 248 2.97 14.26 10.52
CA ILE A 248 2.75 15.15 9.38
C ILE A 248 1.55 14.69 8.55
N HIS A 249 1.39 13.37 8.33
CA HIS A 249 0.25 12.82 7.60
C HIS A 249 -1.07 12.99 8.36
N ILE A 250 -1.05 12.86 9.69
CA ILE A 250 -2.21 13.12 10.56
C ILE A 250 -2.60 14.60 10.50
N TYR A 251 -1.65 15.52 10.69
CA TYR A 251 -1.88 16.96 10.59
C TYR A 251 -2.43 17.39 9.23
N HIS A 252 -1.88 16.85 8.13
CA HIS A 252 -2.41 17.10 6.81
C HIS A 252 -3.86 16.58 6.65
N ARG A 253 -4.21 15.39 7.18
CA ARG A 253 -5.59 14.86 7.18
C ARG A 253 -6.53 15.77 7.96
N MET A 254 -6.17 16.12 9.19
CA MET A 254 -6.93 17.03 10.05
C MET A 254 -7.23 18.36 9.36
N SER A 255 -6.24 18.93 8.66
CA SER A 255 -6.40 20.20 7.96
C SER A 255 -7.54 20.22 6.94
N LYS A 256 -7.89 19.07 6.35
CA LYS A 256 -8.98 18.93 5.37
C LYS A 256 -10.37 19.06 6.00
N ASN A 257 -10.49 18.78 7.30
CA ASN A 257 -11.73 18.90 8.05
C ASN A 257 -11.89 20.26 8.76
N MET A 258 -10.83 21.08 8.81
CA MET A 258 -10.82 22.36 9.53
C MET A 258 -11.26 23.57 8.69
N ASN A 259 -12.20 23.38 7.76
CA ASN A 259 -12.59 24.42 6.79
C ASN A 259 -13.19 25.69 7.42
N LYS A 260 -13.74 25.60 8.64
CA LYS A 260 -14.35 26.74 9.36
C LYS A 260 -13.38 27.49 10.27
N ASN A 261 -12.24 26.89 10.64
CA ASN A 261 -11.24 27.50 11.52
C ASN A 261 -9.89 27.61 10.80
N ILE A 262 -9.77 28.64 9.97
CA ILE A 262 -8.60 28.87 9.11
C ILE A 262 -7.33 29.05 9.95
N ASN A 263 -7.41 29.73 11.10
CA ASN A 263 -6.25 29.97 11.96
C ASN A 263 -5.70 28.65 12.55
N ALA A 264 -6.56 27.79 13.09
CA ALA A 264 -6.15 26.48 13.60
C ALA A 264 -5.60 25.58 12.49
N LYS A 265 -6.23 25.62 11.30
CA LYS A 265 -5.76 24.91 10.11
C LYS A 265 -4.34 25.35 9.71
N ASN A 266 -4.10 26.66 9.62
CA ASN A 266 -2.80 27.20 9.23
C ASN A 266 -1.72 26.83 10.25
N LYS A 267 -2.00 26.96 11.55
CA LYS A 267 -1.07 26.57 12.61
C LYS A 267 -0.61 25.10 12.51
N ILE A 268 -1.55 24.19 12.25
CA ILE A 268 -1.24 22.75 12.11
C ILE A 268 -0.48 22.47 10.82
N LEU A 269 -0.79 23.17 9.72
CA LEU A 269 -0.06 23.02 8.45
C LEU A 269 1.36 23.59 8.53
N GLU A 270 1.56 24.73 9.21
CA GLU A 270 2.88 25.32 9.47
C GLU A 270 3.75 24.38 10.31
N GLU A 271 3.20 23.81 11.37
CA GLU A 271 3.90 22.82 12.19
C GLU A 271 4.24 21.55 11.40
N ALA A 272 3.31 21.06 10.58
CA ALA A 272 3.57 19.92 9.71
C ALA A 272 4.68 20.22 8.68
N LEU A 273 4.71 21.42 8.11
CA LEU A 273 5.75 21.83 7.18
C LEU A 273 7.11 21.96 7.87
N ARG A 274 7.15 22.53 9.08
CA ARG A 274 8.35 22.62 9.92
C ARG A 274 8.95 21.23 10.18
N LEU A 275 8.13 20.29 10.65
CA LEU A 275 8.56 18.91 10.89
C LEU A 275 9.01 18.22 9.60
N LEU A 276 8.36 18.52 8.47
CA LEU A 276 8.69 17.92 7.18
C LEU A 276 10.06 18.37 6.67
N ILE A 277 10.37 19.66 6.80
CA ILE A 277 11.70 20.20 6.50
C ILE A 277 12.75 19.58 7.41
N GLU A 278 12.45 19.48 8.72
CA GLU A 278 13.34 18.84 9.69
C GLU A 278 13.64 17.38 9.33
N VAL A 279 12.67 16.61 8.82
CA VAL A 279 12.91 15.25 8.33
C VAL A 279 13.80 15.24 7.09
N ILE A 280 13.57 16.16 6.15
CA ILE A 280 14.37 16.26 4.91
C ILE A 280 15.84 16.56 5.25
N ASP A 281 16.09 17.49 6.18
CA ASP A 281 17.43 17.92 6.55
C ASP A 281 18.21 16.86 7.35
N ASN A 282 17.50 16.06 8.16
CA ASN A 282 18.13 15.08 9.05
C ASN A 282 18.40 13.73 8.39
N THR A 283 17.62 13.36 7.36
CA THR A 283 17.63 12.00 6.84
C THR A 283 18.39 11.85 5.53
N LYS A 284 19.21 10.79 5.43
CA LYS A 284 19.80 10.33 4.16
C LYS A 284 19.03 9.15 3.55
N ASP A 285 17.95 8.74 4.18
CA ASP A 285 17.12 7.64 3.72
C ASP A 285 16.29 8.09 2.52
N LEU A 286 16.66 7.60 1.33
CA LEU A 286 16.01 7.92 0.06
C LEU A 286 14.50 7.66 0.08
N LEU A 287 13.99 6.73 0.90
CA LEU A 287 12.58 6.37 0.94
C LEU A 287 11.78 7.23 1.91
N LEU A 288 12.41 7.69 3.00
CA LEU A 288 11.87 8.77 3.80
C LEU A 288 11.83 10.06 2.98
N LEU A 289 12.90 10.42 2.26
CA LEU A 289 12.94 11.57 1.36
C LEU A 289 11.89 11.46 0.24
N LYS A 290 11.71 10.29 -0.38
CA LYS A 290 10.60 10.02 -1.31
C LYS A 290 9.24 10.31 -0.68
N SER A 291 9.04 9.88 0.56
CA SER A 291 7.78 10.10 1.27
C SER A 291 7.58 11.57 1.65
N CYS A 292 8.67 12.30 1.88
CA CYS A 292 8.66 13.74 2.04
C CYS A 292 8.28 14.45 0.74
N LEU A 293 8.83 14.04 -0.40
CA LEU A 293 8.47 14.54 -1.74
C LEU A 293 6.97 14.43 -2.00
N LEU A 294 6.39 13.24 -1.73
CA LEU A 294 4.95 13.01 -1.88
C LEU A 294 4.11 13.87 -0.92
N SER A 295 4.63 14.16 0.28
CA SER A 295 3.96 15.00 1.27
C SER A 295 4.01 16.46 0.82
N LEU A 296 5.19 17.00 0.52
CA LEU A 296 5.39 18.36 -0.02
C LEU A 296 4.55 18.61 -1.27
N SER A 297 4.45 17.63 -2.17
CA SER A 297 3.61 17.72 -3.37
C SER A 297 2.13 17.96 -3.05
N LYS A 298 1.63 17.45 -1.92
CA LYS A 298 0.26 17.71 -1.44
C LYS A 298 0.16 19.09 -0.80
N PHE A 299 1.17 19.51 -0.04
CA PHE A 299 1.21 20.84 0.57
C PHE A 299 1.32 21.95 -0.48
N GLY A 300 2.07 21.75 -1.57
CA GLY A 300 2.20 22.71 -2.67
C GLY A 300 0.89 23.01 -3.41
N GLN A 301 -0.20 22.28 -3.12
CA GLN A 301 -1.54 22.60 -3.62
C GLN A 301 -2.19 23.78 -2.87
N TYR A 302 -1.68 24.14 -1.69
CA TYR A 302 -2.10 25.32 -0.94
C TYR A 302 -1.39 26.56 -1.49
N LYS A 303 -2.17 27.55 -1.92
CA LYS A 303 -1.65 28.75 -2.59
C LYS A 303 -0.72 29.56 -1.70
N GLU A 304 -0.96 29.52 -0.39
CA GLU A 304 -0.25 30.27 0.64
C GLU A 304 1.22 29.87 0.76
N TYR A 305 1.57 28.64 0.41
CA TYR A 305 2.92 28.08 0.59
C TYR A 305 3.62 27.73 -0.74
N ASN A 306 3.00 28.05 -1.87
CA ASN A 306 3.36 27.46 -3.17
C ASN A 306 4.79 27.81 -3.65
N ASN A 307 5.26 29.04 -3.41
CA ASN A 307 6.58 29.47 -3.91
C ASN A 307 7.73 28.78 -3.17
N ASP A 308 7.72 28.79 -1.83
CA ASP A 308 8.79 28.20 -1.03
C ASP A 308 8.79 26.67 -1.16
N ILE A 309 7.61 26.04 -1.17
CA ILE A 309 7.49 24.59 -1.37
C ILE A 309 8.01 24.17 -2.74
N THR A 310 7.80 24.98 -3.79
CA THR A 310 8.31 24.65 -5.13
C THR A 310 9.83 24.59 -5.14
N ILE A 311 10.51 25.53 -4.47
CA ILE A 311 11.98 25.54 -4.37
C ILE A 311 12.47 24.28 -3.64
N ILE A 312 11.86 23.95 -2.49
CA ILE A 312 12.23 22.76 -1.72
C ILE A 312 12.00 21.48 -2.53
N LEU A 313 10.89 21.42 -3.27
CA LEU A 313 10.58 20.28 -4.15
C LEU A 313 11.62 20.11 -5.25
N ASP A 314 12.04 21.19 -5.90
CA ASP A 314 13.03 21.13 -6.98
C ASP A 314 14.40 20.66 -6.44
N GLN A 315 14.83 21.18 -5.29
CA GLN A 315 16.06 20.73 -4.61
C GLN A 315 15.99 19.26 -4.19
N LEU A 316 14.86 18.83 -3.62
CA LEU A 316 14.66 17.44 -3.23
C LEU A 316 14.65 16.50 -4.43
N ILE A 317 14.09 16.93 -5.57
CA ILE A 317 14.12 16.16 -6.81
C ILE A 317 15.55 16.03 -7.34
N GLU A 318 16.32 17.12 -7.36
CA GLU A 318 17.73 17.13 -7.78
C GLU A 318 18.58 16.17 -6.92
N ALA A 319 18.35 16.16 -5.60
CA ALA A 319 19.03 15.21 -4.70
C ALA A 319 18.64 13.74 -4.95
N LEU A 320 17.42 13.49 -5.44
CA LEU A 320 16.85 12.15 -5.57
C LEU A 320 16.96 11.57 -7.00
N GLU A 321 17.13 12.40 -8.03
CA GLU A 321 17.04 11.99 -9.43
C GLU A 321 18.18 11.09 -9.90
N HIS A 322 19.30 11.08 -9.17
CA HIS A 322 20.44 10.20 -9.44
C HIS A 322 20.35 8.86 -8.72
N SER A 323 19.30 8.61 -7.93
CA SER A 323 19.12 7.31 -7.28
C SER A 323 18.75 6.21 -8.27
N ASP A 324 19.27 5.00 -8.06
CA ASP A 324 18.86 3.80 -8.81
C ASP A 324 17.55 3.19 -8.26
N ASN A 325 16.88 3.86 -7.32
CA ASN A 325 15.70 3.34 -6.66
C ASN A 325 14.43 3.68 -7.45
N GLY A 326 13.82 2.66 -8.08
CA GLY A 326 12.62 2.88 -8.89
C GLY A 326 11.39 3.40 -8.12
N TYR A 327 11.30 3.22 -6.79
CA TYR A 327 10.23 3.85 -6.00
C TYR A 327 10.43 5.36 -5.85
N VAL A 328 11.69 5.82 -5.75
CA VAL A 328 12.04 7.25 -5.76
C VAL A 328 11.63 7.85 -7.10
N HIS A 329 12.03 7.22 -8.20
CA HIS A 329 11.61 7.63 -9.54
C HIS A 329 10.09 7.59 -9.73
N GLY A 330 9.40 6.62 -9.13
CA GLY A 330 7.94 6.59 -9.12
C GLY A 330 7.31 7.84 -8.49
N ALA A 331 7.89 8.34 -7.40
CA ALA A 331 7.41 9.56 -6.73
C ALA A 331 7.70 10.84 -7.53
N ILE A 332 8.92 10.97 -8.08
CA ILE A 332 9.30 12.09 -8.96
C ILE A 332 8.41 12.10 -10.21
N GLY A 333 8.20 10.94 -10.82
CA GLY A 333 7.33 10.77 -11.97
C GLY A 333 5.89 11.20 -11.69
N ASN A 334 5.35 10.80 -10.54
CA ASN A 334 4.01 11.20 -10.11
C ASN A 334 3.88 12.70 -9.84
N TYR A 335 4.92 13.33 -9.30
CA TYR A 335 4.96 14.79 -9.17
C TYR A 335 4.86 15.47 -10.53
N TYR A 336 5.68 15.06 -11.50
CA TYR A 336 5.61 15.65 -12.85
C TYR A 336 4.29 15.37 -13.55
N LEU A 337 3.72 14.17 -13.37
CA LEU A 337 2.45 13.77 -13.97
C LEU A 337 1.26 14.57 -13.41
N PHE A 338 1.10 14.62 -12.09
CA PHE A 338 -0.12 15.13 -11.46
C PHE A 338 -0.01 16.60 -11.03
N ASN A 339 1.17 17.07 -10.64
CA ASN A 339 1.37 18.42 -10.13
C ASN A 339 1.82 19.39 -11.23
N LYS A 340 2.88 19.05 -11.98
CA LYS A 340 3.42 19.92 -13.04
C LYS A 340 2.77 19.72 -14.40
N LYS A 341 2.15 18.55 -14.63
CA LYS A 341 1.63 18.11 -15.93
C LYS A 341 2.70 18.10 -17.03
N ASP A 342 3.96 17.83 -16.64
CA ASP A 342 5.07 17.63 -17.58
C ASP A 342 5.14 16.14 -17.92
N TYR A 343 4.42 15.75 -18.98
CA TYR A 343 4.33 14.35 -19.37
C TYR A 343 5.66 13.78 -19.87
N LYS A 344 6.59 14.60 -20.38
CA LYS A 344 7.89 14.12 -20.86
C LYS A 344 8.77 13.71 -19.69
N LYS A 345 8.89 14.57 -18.66
CA LYS A 345 9.63 14.24 -17.43
C LYS A 345 8.95 13.13 -16.64
N ALA A 346 7.62 13.14 -16.56
CA ALA A 346 6.86 12.07 -15.95
C ALA A 346 7.16 10.72 -16.61
N ASN A 347 7.14 10.66 -17.94
CA ASN A 347 7.41 9.45 -18.70
C ASN A 347 8.82 8.90 -18.42
N PHE A 348 9.83 9.77 -18.38
CA PHE A 348 11.22 9.37 -18.08
C PHE A 348 11.34 8.67 -16.72
N HIS A 349 10.84 9.29 -15.65
CA HIS A 349 10.96 8.73 -14.31
C HIS A 349 10.01 7.54 -14.07
N LEU A 350 8.76 7.61 -14.58
CA LEU A 350 7.81 6.50 -14.45
C LEU A 350 8.26 5.27 -15.25
N LYS A 351 8.98 5.43 -16.36
CA LYS A 351 9.60 4.31 -17.07
C LYS A 351 10.60 3.58 -16.17
N LYS A 352 11.51 4.30 -15.50
CA LYS A 352 12.48 3.67 -14.57
C LYS A 352 11.77 2.91 -13.44
N ALA A 353 10.68 3.46 -12.92
CA ALA A 353 9.84 2.78 -11.93
C ALA A 353 9.11 1.55 -12.48
N TYR A 354 8.64 1.62 -13.74
CA TYR A 354 8.03 0.52 -14.46
C TYR A 354 9.01 -0.63 -14.70
N ASP A 355 10.25 -0.31 -15.09
CA ASP A 355 11.30 -1.30 -15.40
C ASP A 355 11.66 -2.16 -14.16
N VAL A 356 11.55 -1.61 -12.95
CA VAL A 356 11.71 -2.36 -11.69
C VAL A 356 10.41 -2.95 -11.13
N LYS A 357 9.33 -2.93 -11.92
CA LYS A 357 8.01 -3.49 -11.57
C LYS A 357 7.38 -2.84 -10.32
N SER A 358 7.44 -1.52 -10.19
CA SER A 358 6.64 -0.79 -9.20
C SER A 358 5.16 -0.72 -9.62
N PHE A 359 4.28 -1.51 -9.01
CA PHE A 359 2.87 -1.67 -9.43
C PHE A 359 2.13 -0.36 -9.74
N GLY A 360 2.04 0.55 -8.77
CA GLY A 360 1.32 1.81 -8.93
C GLY A 360 1.94 2.69 -10.03
N SER A 361 3.26 2.80 -10.03
CA SER A 361 4.00 3.57 -11.04
C SER A 361 3.90 2.97 -12.44
N SER A 362 3.76 1.64 -12.55
CA SER A 362 3.57 0.97 -13.84
C SER A 362 2.23 1.35 -14.48
N ILE A 363 1.17 1.47 -13.68
CA ILE A 363 -0.13 1.97 -14.16
C ILE A 363 -0.03 3.45 -14.56
N ASP A 364 0.65 4.26 -13.76
CA ASP A 364 0.84 5.69 -14.02
C ASP A 364 1.72 5.96 -15.25
N TYR A 365 2.69 5.07 -15.55
CA TYR A 365 3.48 5.10 -16.79
C TYR A 365 2.59 4.89 -18.03
N ILE A 366 1.74 3.86 -18.01
CA ILE A 366 0.79 3.59 -19.11
C ILE A 366 -0.20 4.76 -19.26
N TYR A 367 -0.66 5.33 -18.15
CA TYR A 367 -1.49 6.53 -18.16
C TYR A 367 -0.77 7.75 -18.75
N THR A 368 0.53 7.92 -18.48
CA THR A 368 1.32 8.99 -19.08
C THR A 368 1.41 8.83 -20.59
N PHE A 369 1.63 7.62 -21.10
CA PHE A 369 1.56 7.35 -22.53
C PHE A 369 0.20 7.69 -23.13
N PHE A 370 -0.88 7.30 -22.47
CA PHE A 370 -2.23 7.65 -22.90
C PHE A 370 -2.42 9.17 -23.00
N LYS A 371 -1.82 9.95 -22.07
CA LYS A 371 -1.89 11.41 -22.10
C LYS A 371 -1.01 12.05 -23.18
N ILE A 372 0.10 11.43 -23.54
CA ILE A 372 0.95 11.89 -24.64
C ILE A 372 0.30 11.59 -25.99
N ASN A 373 -0.26 10.39 -26.17
CA ASN A 373 -0.92 9.98 -27.41
C ASN A 373 -2.09 9.02 -27.14
N SER A 374 -3.30 9.57 -27.00
CA SER A 374 -4.50 8.80 -26.64
C SER A 374 -5.00 7.88 -27.75
N GLU A 375 -4.62 8.15 -29.01
CA GLU A 375 -5.11 7.40 -30.17
C GLU A 375 -4.28 6.13 -30.39
N THR A 376 -2.96 6.20 -30.24
CA THR A 376 -2.04 5.11 -30.57
C THR A 376 -1.54 4.32 -29.37
N ALA A 377 -1.76 4.79 -28.13
CA ALA A 377 -1.22 4.12 -26.96
C ALA A 377 -1.77 2.68 -26.81
N PRO A 378 -0.91 1.66 -26.69
CA PRO A 378 -1.32 0.26 -26.59
C PRO A 378 -1.72 -0.12 -25.15
N ILE A 379 -2.73 0.56 -24.60
CA ILE A 379 -3.14 0.45 -23.19
C ILE A 379 -3.49 -0.99 -22.81
N GLU A 380 -4.35 -1.66 -23.58
CA GLU A 380 -4.77 -3.04 -23.30
C GLU A 380 -3.56 -4.01 -23.31
N PRO A 381 -2.73 -4.10 -24.37
CA PRO A 381 -1.53 -4.94 -24.35
C PRO A 381 -0.60 -4.69 -23.17
N MET A 382 -0.29 -3.43 -22.86
CA MET A 382 0.62 -3.08 -21.76
C MET A 382 0.05 -3.51 -20.39
N MET A 383 -1.25 -3.32 -20.17
CA MET A 383 -1.90 -3.75 -18.92
C MET A 383 -2.01 -5.28 -18.82
N VAL A 384 -2.23 -5.98 -19.93
CA VAL A 384 -2.24 -7.45 -19.96
C VAL A 384 -0.87 -8.03 -19.59
N ASP A 385 0.22 -7.39 -20.01
CA ASP A 385 1.56 -7.81 -19.59
C ASP A 385 1.81 -7.56 -18.10
N LEU A 386 1.20 -6.53 -17.51
CA LEU A 386 1.23 -6.31 -16.06
C LEU A 386 0.48 -7.41 -15.28
N LEU A 387 -0.57 -8.02 -15.84
CA LEU A 387 -1.25 -9.16 -15.19
C LEU A 387 -0.28 -10.33 -14.96
N LYS A 388 0.71 -10.54 -15.84
CA LYS A 388 1.74 -11.58 -15.64
C LYS A 388 2.74 -11.19 -14.55
N SER A 389 3.00 -9.89 -14.41
CA SER A 389 4.01 -9.35 -13.49
C SER A 389 3.51 -9.20 -12.05
N PHE A 390 2.19 -9.07 -11.86
CA PHE A 390 1.58 -8.79 -10.56
C PHE A 390 0.45 -9.77 -10.21
N PRO A 391 0.75 -11.03 -9.87
CA PRO A 391 -0.25 -12.09 -9.71
C PRO A 391 -1.19 -11.91 -8.50
N HIS A 392 -0.91 -10.95 -7.62
CA HIS A 392 -1.72 -10.66 -6.43
C HIS A 392 -3.18 -10.34 -6.81
N PRO A 393 -4.19 -10.99 -6.20
CA PRO A 393 -5.61 -10.73 -6.48
C PRO A 393 -6.03 -9.25 -6.46
N VAL A 394 -5.49 -8.45 -5.53
CA VAL A 394 -5.78 -7.00 -5.45
C VAL A 394 -5.17 -6.23 -6.62
N HIS A 395 -3.98 -6.62 -7.08
CA HIS A 395 -3.35 -6.04 -8.26
C HIS A 395 -4.07 -6.49 -9.55
N GLN A 396 -4.41 -7.78 -9.64
CA GLN A 396 -5.19 -8.35 -10.74
C GLN A 396 -6.53 -7.65 -10.89
N GLU A 397 -7.29 -7.46 -9.80
CA GLU A 397 -8.56 -6.72 -9.80
C GLU A 397 -8.37 -5.33 -10.39
N LYS A 398 -7.43 -4.55 -9.85
CA LYS A 398 -7.18 -3.17 -10.29
C LYS A 398 -6.79 -3.10 -11.77
N LEU A 399 -5.97 -4.02 -12.25
CA LEU A 399 -5.58 -4.08 -13.67
C LEU A 399 -6.77 -4.46 -14.55
N LEU A 400 -7.50 -5.52 -14.21
CA LEU A 400 -8.66 -6.00 -14.95
C LEU A 400 -9.77 -4.94 -14.98
N SER A 401 -10.06 -4.28 -13.86
CA SER A 401 -11.07 -3.23 -13.80
C SER A 401 -10.70 -2.03 -14.67
N GLN A 402 -9.43 -1.64 -14.73
CA GLN A 402 -8.96 -0.58 -15.65
C GLN A 402 -8.98 -1.02 -17.12
N ILE A 403 -8.62 -2.27 -17.45
CA ILE A 403 -8.72 -2.82 -18.81
C ILE A 403 -10.17 -2.80 -19.29
N ILE A 404 -11.08 -3.36 -18.49
CA ILE A 404 -12.51 -3.44 -18.81
C ILE A 404 -13.11 -2.05 -18.96
N SER A 405 -12.83 -1.15 -18.01
CA SER A 405 -13.27 0.25 -18.03
C SER A 405 -12.78 0.98 -19.29
N TYR A 406 -11.52 0.81 -19.67
CA TYR A 406 -10.97 1.38 -20.90
C TYR A 406 -11.69 0.84 -22.15
N LEU A 407 -11.86 -0.47 -22.27
CA LEU A 407 -12.52 -1.08 -23.42
C LEU A 407 -13.98 -0.64 -23.55
N LEU A 408 -14.73 -0.62 -22.45
CA LEU A 408 -16.16 -0.28 -22.47
C LEU A 408 -16.43 1.21 -22.61
N LEU A 409 -15.67 2.05 -21.90
CA LEU A 409 -15.98 3.49 -21.78
C LEU A 409 -15.18 4.35 -22.75
N THR A 410 -14.03 3.88 -23.23
CA THR A 410 -13.15 4.66 -24.11
C THR A 410 -13.12 4.11 -25.53
N LYS A 411 -13.10 2.78 -25.70
CA LYS A 411 -13.13 2.15 -27.03
C LYS A 411 -14.53 1.69 -27.46
N ASN A 412 -15.48 1.64 -26.54
CA ASN A 412 -16.83 1.09 -26.76
C ASN A 412 -16.79 -0.34 -27.37
N ASP A 413 -15.80 -1.14 -26.97
CA ASP A 413 -15.55 -2.50 -27.46
C ASP A 413 -15.91 -3.53 -26.39
N LEU A 414 -17.18 -3.95 -26.39
CA LEU A 414 -17.66 -4.98 -25.48
C LEU A 414 -17.05 -6.34 -25.78
N ILE A 415 -16.87 -6.71 -27.05
CA ILE A 415 -16.45 -8.05 -27.45
C ILE A 415 -15.05 -8.36 -26.91
N ARG A 416 -14.12 -7.40 -26.98
CA ARG A 416 -12.83 -7.53 -26.30
C ARG A 416 -12.96 -7.57 -24.78
N ALA A 417 -13.84 -6.75 -24.19
CA ALA A 417 -14.04 -6.72 -22.75
C ALA A 417 -14.53 -8.07 -22.19
N LEU A 418 -15.37 -8.81 -22.94
CA LEU A 418 -15.88 -10.14 -22.56
C LEU A 418 -14.77 -11.14 -22.21
N LYS A 419 -13.56 -10.98 -22.75
CA LYS A 419 -12.39 -11.80 -22.40
C LYS A 419 -11.96 -11.63 -20.94
N TYR A 420 -12.07 -10.42 -20.40
CA TYR A 420 -11.50 -10.05 -19.09
C TYR A 420 -12.54 -10.06 -17.97
N ILE A 421 -13.82 -9.85 -18.30
CA ILE A 421 -14.91 -9.79 -17.30
C ILE A 421 -14.98 -11.07 -16.45
N PRO A 422 -14.96 -12.30 -17.02
CA PRO A 422 -14.96 -13.52 -16.22
C PRO A 422 -13.79 -13.59 -15.22
N MET A 423 -12.59 -13.17 -15.64
CA MET A 423 -11.41 -13.16 -14.78
C MET A 423 -11.60 -12.22 -13.59
N LEU A 424 -12.19 -11.04 -13.82
CA LEU A 424 -12.49 -10.08 -12.77
C LEU A 424 -13.54 -10.62 -11.78
N LEU A 425 -14.64 -11.18 -12.28
CA LEU A 425 -15.74 -11.69 -11.46
C LEU A 425 -15.36 -12.94 -10.63
N ASN A 426 -14.28 -13.62 -10.99
CA ASN A 426 -13.72 -14.71 -10.17
C ASN A 426 -13.01 -14.20 -8.90
N ILE A 427 -12.67 -12.91 -8.81
CA ILE A 427 -12.03 -12.31 -7.64
C ILE A 427 -13.10 -11.93 -6.61
N LYS A 428 -13.24 -12.76 -5.56
CA LYS A 428 -14.26 -12.63 -4.51
C LYS A 428 -13.70 -12.04 -3.19
N ASN A 429 -12.89 -11.00 -3.30
CA ASN A 429 -12.37 -10.25 -2.14
C ASN A 429 -13.29 -9.04 -1.82
N VAL A 430 -13.50 -8.76 -0.53
CA VAL A 430 -14.40 -7.69 -0.04
C VAL A 430 -13.95 -6.30 -0.48
N THR A 431 -12.66 -6.02 -0.41
CA THR A 431 -12.05 -4.77 -0.85
C THR A 431 -12.19 -4.59 -2.36
N SER A 432 -12.05 -5.68 -3.12
CA SER A 432 -12.29 -5.71 -4.57
C SER A 432 -13.73 -5.36 -4.92
N VAL A 433 -14.72 -5.90 -4.20
CA VAL A 433 -16.14 -5.54 -4.40
C VAL A 433 -16.37 -4.04 -4.23
N TYR A 434 -15.85 -3.45 -3.15
CA TYR A 434 -15.96 -2.01 -2.91
C TYR A 434 -15.25 -1.19 -4.00
N SER A 435 -14.06 -1.61 -4.42
CA SER A 435 -13.29 -1.01 -5.51
C SER A 435 -14.10 -0.96 -6.81
N LEU A 436 -14.84 -2.03 -7.14
CA LEU A 436 -15.68 -2.09 -8.34
C LEU A 436 -16.89 -1.17 -8.27
N GLN A 437 -17.49 -0.99 -7.09
CA GLN A 437 -18.62 -0.08 -6.88
C GLN A 437 -18.22 1.40 -6.92
N THR A 438 -16.94 1.70 -6.65
CA THR A 438 -16.38 3.05 -6.58
C THR A 438 -15.26 3.28 -7.59
N HIS A 439 -15.31 2.54 -8.71
CA HIS A 439 -14.22 2.47 -9.68
C HIS A 439 -13.95 3.83 -10.32
N ARG A 440 -12.71 4.31 -10.22
CA ARG A 440 -12.24 5.52 -10.90
C ARG A 440 -11.58 5.16 -12.23
N THR A 441 -12.17 5.63 -13.32
CA THR A 441 -11.61 5.41 -14.66
C THR A 441 -10.32 6.22 -14.83
N LYS A 442 -9.20 5.57 -15.18
CA LYS A 442 -7.95 6.30 -15.51
C LYS A 442 -7.90 6.68 -16.97
N PHE A 443 -8.28 5.78 -17.87
CA PHE A 443 -8.06 5.93 -19.31
C PHE A 443 -9.23 6.56 -20.07
N SER A 444 -10.03 7.39 -19.40
CA SER A 444 -11.14 8.09 -20.03
C SER A 444 -10.94 9.61 -19.94
N ASN A 445 -11.66 10.34 -20.78
CA ASN A 445 -11.71 11.81 -20.71
C ASN A 445 -12.56 12.31 -19.53
N TYR A 446 -13.28 11.41 -18.85
CA TYR A 446 -14.16 11.71 -17.72
C TYR A 446 -13.59 11.11 -16.43
N THR A 447 -13.03 11.94 -15.57
CA THR A 447 -12.67 11.52 -14.21
C THR A 447 -13.92 11.45 -13.34
N ILE A 448 -14.71 10.40 -13.51
CA ILE A 448 -15.94 10.14 -12.75
C ILE A 448 -15.80 8.76 -12.08
N GLU A 449 -16.20 8.69 -10.81
CA GLU A 449 -16.42 7.43 -10.11
C GLU A 449 -17.64 6.73 -10.69
N VAL A 450 -17.48 5.51 -11.17
CA VAL A 450 -18.56 4.70 -11.73
C VAL A 450 -18.69 3.41 -10.93
N ASN A 451 -19.93 2.93 -10.80
CA ASN A 451 -20.15 1.55 -10.39
C ASN A 451 -19.92 0.67 -11.63
N LEU A 452 -18.76 0.01 -11.69
CA LEU A 452 -18.38 -0.80 -12.84
C LEU A 452 -19.33 -1.99 -13.03
N LEU A 453 -19.94 -2.51 -11.95
CA LEU A 453 -20.95 -3.57 -12.04
C LEU A 453 -22.23 -3.09 -12.75
N ASP A 454 -22.63 -1.84 -12.54
CA ASP A 454 -23.80 -1.25 -13.21
C ASP A 454 -23.49 -1.00 -14.69
N VAL A 455 -22.30 -0.47 -14.99
CA VAL A 455 -21.82 -0.29 -16.38
C VAL A 455 -21.81 -1.63 -17.12
N LEU A 456 -21.29 -2.70 -16.51
CA LEU A 456 -21.31 -4.03 -17.08
C LEU A 456 -22.73 -4.53 -17.36
N SER A 457 -23.64 -4.34 -16.39
CA SER A 457 -25.04 -4.75 -16.52
C SER A 457 -25.74 -4.06 -17.68
N GLU A 458 -25.54 -2.75 -17.81
CA GLU A 458 -26.11 -1.95 -18.89
C GLU A 458 -25.57 -2.38 -20.25
N LYS A 459 -24.24 -2.45 -20.41
CA LYS A 459 -23.60 -2.81 -21.67
C LYS A 459 -23.97 -4.22 -22.12
N LEU A 460 -23.99 -5.20 -21.20
CA LEU A 460 -24.40 -6.57 -21.50
C LEU A 460 -25.88 -6.66 -21.85
N SER A 461 -26.75 -5.92 -21.16
CA SER A 461 -28.20 -5.91 -21.45
C SER A 461 -28.54 -5.29 -22.81
N VAL A 462 -27.79 -4.27 -23.23
CA VAL A 462 -27.92 -3.70 -24.58
C VAL A 462 -27.44 -4.71 -25.63
N ALA A 463 -26.30 -5.36 -25.38
CA ALA A 463 -25.73 -6.34 -26.29
C ALA A 463 -26.60 -7.59 -26.44
N SER A 464 -27.22 -8.09 -25.36
CA SER A 464 -28.09 -9.26 -25.44
C SER A 464 -29.35 -9.04 -26.29
N ARG A 465 -29.77 -7.78 -26.46
CA ARG A 465 -30.87 -7.39 -27.34
C ARG A 465 -30.42 -7.09 -28.76
N ASN A 466 -29.11 -7.06 -29.02
CA ASN A 466 -28.58 -6.71 -30.33
C ASN A 466 -28.58 -7.92 -31.26
N THR A 467 -29.43 -7.88 -32.29
CA THR A 467 -29.56 -8.94 -33.30
C THR A 467 -28.41 -8.97 -34.31
N THR A 468 -27.51 -7.98 -34.29
CA THR A 468 -26.37 -7.90 -35.23
C THR A 468 -25.10 -8.60 -34.74
N LEU A 469 -25.09 -9.12 -33.51
CA LEU A 469 -23.94 -9.86 -32.98
C LEU A 469 -23.85 -11.26 -33.57
N SER A 470 -22.63 -11.80 -33.66
CA SER A 470 -22.43 -13.19 -34.08
C SER A 470 -23.02 -14.15 -33.04
N THR A 471 -23.37 -15.38 -33.45
CA THR A 471 -23.90 -16.37 -32.51
C THR A 471 -22.92 -16.73 -31.39
N ASP A 472 -21.60 -16.75 -31.67
CA ASP A 472 -20.57 -16.97 -30.64
C ASP A 472 -20.52 -15.81 -29.64
N ASP A 473 -20.54 -14.57 -30.14
CA ASP A 473 -20.54 -13.37 -29.29
C ASP A 473 -21.80 -13.29 -28.42
N GLN A 474 -22.96 -13.61 -29.00
CA GLN A 474 -24.22 -13.63 -28.27
C GLN A 474 -24.21 -14.67 -27.15
N LYS A 475 -23.62 -15.84 -27.41
CA LYS A 475 -23.44 -16.90 -26.40
C LYS A 475 -22.53 -16.41 -25.27
N ARG A 476 -21.38 -15.80 -25.59
CA ARG A 476 -20.46 -15.24 -24.59
C ARG A 476 -21.10 -14.14 -23.75
N VAL A 477 -21.88 -13.25 -24.37
CA VAL A 477 -22.64 -12.22 -23.63
C VAL A 477 -23.56 -12.87 -22.60
N THR A 478 -24.27 -13.93 -22.99
CA THR A 478 -25.18 -14.66 -22.10
C THR A 478 -24.44 -15.31 -20.93
N GLU A 479 -23.34 -16.03 -21.20
CA GLU A 479 -22.50 -16.65 -20.16
C GLU A 479 -21.97 -15.62 -19.16
N VAL A 480 -21.46 -14.48 -19.65
CA VAL A 480 -20.95 -13.40 -18.79
C VAL A 480 -22.06 -12.74 -17.98
N MET A 481 -23.26 -12.60 -18.53
CA MET A 481 -24.42 -12.09 -17.78
C MET A 481 -24.77 -13.00 -16.60
N GLU A 482 -24.79 -14.33 -16.79
CA GLU A 482 -25.06 -15.29 -15.71
C GLU A 482 -24.00 -15.23 -14.60
N MET A 483 -22.72 -15.09 -14.98
CA MET A 483 -21.63 -14.88 -14.03
C MET A 483 -21.81 -13.57 -13.24
N LEU A 484 -22.18 -12.49 -13.92
CA LEU A 484 -22.40 -11.19 -13.30
C LEU A 484 -23.55 -11.22 -12.29
N GLU A 485 -24.67 -11.87 -12.63
CA GLU A 485 -25.80 -12.02 -11.70
C GLU A 485 -25.40 -12.87 -10.47
N SER A 486 -24.67 -13.96 -10.69
CA SER A 486 -24.11 -14.76 -9.59
C SER A 486 -23.20 -13.92 -8.69
N TYR A 487 -22.37 -13.05 -9.28
CA TYR A 487 -21.50 -12.14 -8.54
C TYR A 487 -22.29 -11.09 -7.76
N LYS A 488 -23.32 -10.49 -8.34
CA LYS A 488 -24.20 -9.52 -7.65
C LYS A 488 -24.93 -10.15 -6.46
N LEU A 489 -25.35 -11.42 -6.57
CA LEU A 489 -25.93 -12.16 -5.46
C LEU A 489 -24.90 -12.36 -4.32
N TYR A 490 -23.65 -12.71 -4.68
CA TYR A 490 -22.55 -12.77 -3.72
C TYR A 490 -22.32 -11.41 -3.03
N VAL A 491 -22.24 -10.32 -3.79
CA VAL A 491 -22.09 -8.95 -3.26
C VAL A 491 -23.24 -8.62 -2.31
N SER A 492 -24.48 -8.90 -2.69
CA SER A 492 -25.66 -8.64 -1.87
C SER A 492 -25.64 -9.41 -0.55
N SER A 493 -25.20 -10.67 -0.57
CA SER A 493 -25.00 -11.49 0.63
C SER A 493 -23.88 -10.93 1.51
N LEU A 494 -22.79 -10.49 0.91
CA LEU A 494 -21.64 -9.91 1.59
C LEU A 494 -22.01 -8.60 2.30
N MET A 495 -22.72 -7.70 1.62
CA MET A 495 -23.18 -6.43 2.20
C MET A 495 -24.09 -6.63 3.40
N LYS A 496 -25.00 -7.62 3.34
CA LYS A 496 -25.86 -8.01 4.48
C LYS A 496 -25.04 -8.53 5.67
N LYS A 497 -24.01 -9.35 5.41
CA LYS A 497 -23.17 -9.93 6.48
C LYS A 497 -22.20 -8.93 7.10
N LYS A 498 -21.76 -7.91 6.34
CA LYS A 498 -20.74 -6.93 6.74
C LYS A 498 -21.32 -5.51 6.86
N GLU A 499 -22.60 -5.38 7.21
CA GLU A 499 -23.32 -4.10 7.31
C GLU A 499 -22.60 -3.06 8.20
N HIS A 500 -21.94 -3.54 9.26
CA HIS A 500 -21.11 -2.74 10.18
C HIS A 500 -19.82 -2.16 9.56
N ILE A 501 -19.32 -2.73 8.45
CA ILE A 501 -18.10 -2.28 7.75
C ILE A 501 -18.44 -1.28 6.64
N PHE A 502 -19.59 -1.45 5.98
CA PHE A 502 -19.94 -0.67 4.78
C PHE A 502 -20.73 0.61 5.08
N GLY A 503 -21.37 0.71 6.25
CA GLY A 503 -22.15 1.89 6.64
C GLY A 503 -23.33 2.22 5.71
N ASN A 504 -24.19 3.15 6.13
CA ASN A 504 -25.43 3.51 5.43
C ASN A 504 -25.27 4.12 4.02
N LYS A 505 -24.04 4.34 3.52
CA LYS A 505 -23.81 4.99 2.22
C LYS A 505 -24.25 4.15 1.01
N VAL A 506 -24.24 2.81 1.11
CA VAL A 506 -24.62 1.93 -0.01
C VAL A 506 -26.12 1.61 -0.02
N ILE A 507 -26.79 1.69 1.14
CA ILE A 507 -28.22 1.38 1.27
C ILE A 507 -29.10 2.51 0.70
N ASN A 508 -28.63 3.76 0.73
CA ASN A 508 -29.42 4.90 0.26
C ASN A 508 -29.54 4.98 -1.28
N ASN A 509 -28.67 4.32 -2.04
CA ASN A 509 -28.83 4.22 -3.51
C ASN A 509 -29.77 3.09 -3.94
N THR A 510 -30.14 2.17 -3.05
CA THR A 510 -31.02 1.03 -3.38
C THR A 510 -32.46 1.19 -2.90
N LYS A 511 -32.77 2.12 -1.99
CA LYS A 511 -34.12 2.23 -1.39
C LYS A 511 -34.85 3.56 -1.58
N GLY A 512 -34.31 4.55 -2.28
CA GLY A 512 -35.02 5.83 -2.39
C GLY A 512 -34.41 6.81 -3.37
N GLY A 513 -34.39 6.47 -4.66
CA GLY A 513 -34.04 7.43 -5.68
C GLY A 513 -34.16 6.79 -7.04
N LYS A 514 -35.10 7.27 -7.86
CA LYS A 514 -35.09 7.00 -9.30
C LYS A 514 -33.65 7.14 -9.75
N ALA A 515 -33.09 6.05 -10.29
CA ALA A 515 -31.87 6.11 -11.05
C ALA A 515 -31.99 7.34 -11.96
N ARG A 516 -31.10 8.33 -11.81
CA ARG A 516 -30.89 9.27 -12.90
C ARG A 516 -30.26 8.44 -14.01
N THR A 517 -31.12 7.76 -14.76
CA THR A 517 -30.85 7.33 -16.12
C THR A 517 -30.51 8.60 -16.88
N ALA A 518 -29.23 8.94 -16.90
CA ALA A 518 -28.70 9.72 -18.00
C ALA A 518 -28.82 8.81 -19.21
N SER A 519 -29.93 8.92 -19.93
CA SER A 519 -30.04 8.36 -21.26
C SER A 519 -28.91 8.96 -22.08
N TYR A 520 -27.91 8.15 -22.43
CA TYR A 520 -26.92 8.51 -23.42
C TYR A 520 -27.61 8.48 -24.79
N SER A 521 -28.25 9.59 -25.14
CA SER A 521 -28.69 9.90 -26.50
C SER A 521 -27.94 11.13 -26.97
N ASP A 522 -27.29 11.02 -28.12
CA ASP A 522 -26.39 12.02 -28.72
C ASP A 522 -27.10 13.29 -29.27
N ASP A 523 -28.38 13.51 -28.97
CA ASP A 523 -29.13 14.65 -29.46
C ASP A 523 -29.94 15.30 -28.33
N ARG A 524 -29.56 16.52 -27.92
CA ARG A 524 -30.47 17.69 -27.79
C ARG A 524 -29.76 18.94 -27.30
N GLU A 525 -30.11 20.02 -27.99
CA GLU A 525 -29.79 21.41 -27.73
C GLU A 525 -30.15 21.89 -26.32
N ARG A 526 -29.41 22.92 -25.89
CA ARG A 526 -29.48 23.68 -24.64
C ARG A 526 -30.89 23.85 -24.04
N LYS A 527 -30.96 23.71 -22.71
CA LYS A 527 -31.54 24.73 -21.83
C LYS A 527 -30.86 24.70 -20.46
N GLU A 528 -30.19 25.81 -20.14
CA GLU A 528 -29.48 26.06 -18.89
C GLU A 528 -30.44 26.35 -17.73
N SER A 529 -30.17 25.74 -16.58
CA SER A 529 -30.10 26.36 -15.25
C SER A 529 -29.45 25.27 -14.37
N TRP A 530 -28.33 25.46 -13.69
CA TRP A 530 -28.10 26.39 -12.58
C TRP A 530 -26.61 26.73 -12.45
N THR A 531 -26.38 27.91 -11.90
CA THR A 531 -25.13 28.64 -11.66
C THR A 531 -24.12 27.90 -10.76
N HIS A 532 -22.92 27.62 -11.27
CA HIS A 532 -21.66 27.63 -10.51
C HIS A 532 -20.51 28.10 -11.41
N ASN A 533 -19.69 29.01 -10.87
CA ASN A 533 -18.74 29.84 -11.59
C ASN A 533 -17.66 29.06 -12.34
N ASN A 534 -17.59 29.31 -13.65
CA ASN A 534 -16.54 28.89 -14.57
C ASN A 534 -15.21 29.58 -14.26
N TYR A 535 -14.12 28.81 -14.23
CA TYR A 535 -12.85 29.25 -14.85
C TYR A 535 -12.61 28.34 -16.06
N LYS A 536 -13.06 28.79 -17.24
CA LYS A 536 -12.62 28.25 -18.52
C LYS A 536 -11.20 28.77 -18.77
N GLN A 537 -10.18 27.92 -18.68
CA GLN A 537 -8.92 28.18 -19.37
C GLN A 537 -8.98 27.48 -20.73
N VAL A 538 -8.76 28.28 -21.77
CA VAL A 538 -8.74 27.91 -23.17
C VAL A 538 -7.71 26.82 -23.39
N VAL A 539 -8.17 25.63 -23.80
CA VAL A 539 -7.31 24.55 -24.29
C VAL A 539 -6.90 24.93 -25.71
N ASN A 540 -5.67 25.41 -25.89
CA ASN A 540 -5.06 25.46 -27.21
C ASN A 540 -4.48 24.07 -27.50
N PRO A 541 -4.97 23.32 -28.51
CA PRO A 541 -4.31 22.10 -28.95
C PRO A 541 -2.96 22.48 -29.58
N VAL A 542 -1.87 22.10 -28.94
CA VAL A 542 -0.53 22.16 -29.54
C VAL A 542 -0.46 21.05 -30.59
N LYS A 543 -0.57 21.43 -31.87
CA LYS A 543 -0.20 20.56 -32.98
C LYS A 543 1.33 20.44 -32.98
N ASN A 544 1.88 19.35 -32.43
CA ASN A 544 3.24 18.96 -32.77
C ASN A 544 3.21 18.23 -34.11
N LYS A 545 3.85 18.83 -35.10
CA LYS A 545 4.26 18.15 -36.33
C LYS A 545 5.45 17.24 -36.00
N ASP A 546 5.57 16.22 -36.84
CA ASP A 546 6.67 15.26 -37.01
C ASP A 546 6.44 13.89 -36.34
N GLU A 547 6.13 12.93 -37.21
CA GLU A 547 5.97 11.49 -36.96
C GLU A 547 7.34 10.86 -36.70
N ASP A 548 7.82 10.90 -35.46
CA ASP A 548 9.01 10.14 -35.07
C ASP A 548 8.66 8.72 -34.61
N ASN A 549 9.35 7.76 -35.23
CA ASN A 549 9.19 6.33 -35.04
C ASN A 549 9.52 5.91 -33.59
N TRP A 550 8.56 5.26 -32.92
CA TRP A 550 8.60 4.90 -31.49
C TRP A 550 9.77 3.98 -31.07
N ARG A 551 10.51 3.38 -32.02
CA ARG A 551 11.67 2.52 -31.75
C ARG A 551 13.02 3.26 -31.67
N THR A 552 13.09 4.54 -32.04
CA THR A 552 14.39 5.26 -32.22
C THR A 552 14.70 6.35 -31.20
N LEU A 553 13.88 6.53 -30.16
CA LEU A 553 14.23 7.37 -29.01
C LEU A 553 15.27 6.66 -28.14
N LYS A 554 16.52 6.61 -28.62
CA LYS A 554 17.69 6.29 -27.80
C LYS A 554 18.04 7.53 -26.95
N PRO A 555 18.46 7.37 -25.69
CA PRO A 555 19.04 8.47 -24.94
C PRO A 555 20.28 8.99 -25.68
N ASP A 556 20.45 10.31 -25.72
CA ASP A 556 21.66 10.95 -26.24
C ASP A 556 22.87 10.35 -25.50
N SER A 557 23.64 9.52 -26.20
CA SER A 557 24.71 8.71 -25.62
C SER A 557 26.06 9.42 -25.67
N THR A 558 26.09 10.75 -25.60
CA THR A 558 27.35 11.51 -25.51
C THR A 558 27.28 12.61 -24.45
N PRO A 559 28.13 12.57 -23.41
CA PRO A 559 28.27 13.70 -22.50
C PRO A 559 28.98 14.81 -23.27
N LYS A 560 28.31 15.93 -23.53
CA LYS A 560 29.01 17.17 -23.91
C LYS A 560 29.67 17.74 -22.66
N THR A 561 30.81 17.16 -22.30
CA THR A 561 31.84 17.78 -21.47
C THR A 561 32.35 19.03 -22.16
N THR A 562 31.74 20.19 -21.87
CA THR A 562 32.35 21.54 -21.86
C THR A 562 31.25 22.60 -21.74
N ILE A 563 30.65 22.74 -20.56
CA ILE A 563 30.00 24.00 -20.16
C ILE A 563 30.36 24.29 -18.69
N PHE A 564 31.65 24.24 -18.39
CA PHE A 564 32.23 24.98 -17.28
C PHE A 564 33.24 25.94 -17.88
N MET A 565 32.81 27.15 -18.24
CA MET A 565 33.66 28.35 -18.19
C MET A 565 32.75 29.59 -18.05
N ARG A 566 32.82 30.17 -16.85
CA ARG A 566 32.65 31.57 -16.46
C ARG A 566 31.78 32.48 -17.35
N ASN A 567 30.74 33.04 -16.73
CA ASN A 567 30.68 34.48 -16.43
C ASN A 567 29.79 34.74 -15.21
N ASN A 568 30.38 35.41 -14.22
CA ASN A 568 29.76 35.95 -13.00
C ASN A 568 29.61 37.48 -13.22
N PRO A 569 29.05 38.28 -12.28
CA PRO A 569 27.80 38.20 -11.52
C PRO A 569 26.98 39.51 -11.62
N SER A 570 25.67 39.50 -11.35
CA SER A 570 25.01 40.61 -10.62
C SER A 570 23.55 40.33 -10.30
N HIS A 571 23.25 40.37 -8.99
CA HIS A 571 21.95 40.62 -8.36
C HIS A 571 20.81 39.63 -8.58
N ILE A 572 20.65 38.67 -7.65
CA ILE A 572 19.35 38.30 -7.05
C ILE A 572 19.59 38.03 -5.56
N LYS A 573 18.63 38.48 -4.74
CA LYS A 573 18.66 38.56 -3.28
C LYS A 573 18.72 37.17 -2.61
N LYS A 574 19.46 37.12 -1.49
CA LYS A 574 19.88 35.97 -0.64
C LYS A 574 18.93 34.75 -0.59
N PRO A 575 19.45 33.53 -0.87
CA PRO A 575 18.87 32.25 -0.47
C PRO A 575 19.38 31.75 0.90
N TRP A 576 18.68 30.73 1.41
CA TRP A 576 18.74 29.99 2.67
C TRP A 576 20.14 29.78 3.32
N TYR A 577 20.21 29.95 4.65
CA TYR A 577 21.33 29.50 5.50
C TYR A 577 21.06 28.07 5.99
N GLY A 578 21.54 27.08 5.24
CA GLY A 578 21.71 25.70 5.70
C GLY A 578 23.16 25.31 5.45
N ASN A 579 23.83 24.74 6.46
CA ASN A 579 25.27 24.41 6.44
C ASN A 579 25.63 23.61 5.18
N GLN A 580 26.40 24.25 4.28
CA GLN A 580 26.88 23.65 3.04
C GLN A 580 28.09 22.70 3.22
N ASP A 581 28.46 22.36 4.45
CA ASP A 581 29.72 21.65 4.73
C ASP A 581 29.58 20.13 4.95
N ASN A 582 28.52 19.47 4.44
CA ASN A 582 28.40 17.98 4.54
C ASN A 582 27.60 17.34 3.40
N LEU A 583 28.01 17.57 2.14
CA LEU A 583 27.59 16.79 0.98
C LEU A 583 28.67 15.78 0.56
#